data_AF-A0A7S3IUA2-F1
#
_entry.id   AF-A0A7S3IUA2-F1
#
_cell.length_a   1.000
_cell.length_b   1.000
_cell.length_c   1.000
_cell.angle_alpha   90.00
_cell.angle_beta   90.00
_cell.angle_gamma   90.00
#
_symmetry.space_group_name_H-M   'P 1'
#
loop_
_entity.id
_entity.type
_entity.pdbx_description
1 polymer ?
#
loop_
_entity_poly.entity_id
_entity_poly.type
_entity_poly.pdbx_seq_one_letter_code
_entity_poly.pdbx_strand_id
1 'polypeptide(L)'
;KGGDPKIYNVSMFVVSLKIIPFLANFSLITIYVSFTYVLFKVIRGIFVPQASKIPITDARDPTDLLMLCESINMYRVQGKLEKEEELYFLLIDIMRSPEIIKQICGDSHKTPPPTSQ
;
A
#
# COMPACT_ATOMS: atom_id res chain seq x y z
N LYS A 1 5.23 -51.71 64.85
CA LYS A 1 5.73 -52.26 63.56
C LYS A 1 4.52 -52.40 62.64
N GLY A 2 4.30 -51.66 61.56
CA GLY A 2 4.87 -50.42 61.03
C GLY A 2 3.70 -49.74 60.28
N GLY A 3 3.67 -48.41 60.26
CA GLY A 3 2.65 -47.67 59.51
C GLY A 3 3.10 -47.53 58.06
N ASP A 4 2.31 -48.06 57.13
CA ASP A 4 2.62 -48.00 55.71
C ASP A 4 2.55 -46.55 55.20
N PRO A 5 3.59 -46.03 54.51
CA PRO A 5 3.59 -44.67 54.03
C PRO A 5 2.61 -44.51 52.84
N LYS A 6 1.59 -43.67 53.01
CA LYS A 6 0.71 -43.27 51.91
C LYS A 6 1.46 -42.36 50.95
N ILE A 7 1.79 -42.87 49.77
CA ILE A 7 2.45 -42.12 48.70
C ILE A 7 1.38 -41.33 47.95
N TYR A 8 1.36 -40.01 48.10
CA TYR A 8 0.50 -39.12 47.33
C TYR A 8 1.23 -38.74 46.05
N ASN A 9 0.74 -39.24 44.91
CA ASN A 9 1.32 -38.92 43.61
C ASN A 9 0.70 -37.61 43.10
N VAL A 10 1.45 -36.50 43.21
CA VAL A 10 1.01 -35.19 42.73
C VAL A 10 1.48 -35.03 41.29
N SER A 11 0.56 -35.11 40.34
CA SER A 11 0.88 -34.90 38.93
C SER A 11 0.88 -33.40 38.62
N MET A 12 2.07 -32.84 38.37
CA MET A 12 2.24 -31.49 37.82
C MET A 12 2.33 -31.57 36.30
N PHE A 13 1.46 -30.85 35.61
CA PHE A 13 1.58 -30.61 34.18
C PHE A 13 2.25 -29.25 33.96
N VAL A 14 3.52 -29.27 33.54
CA VAL A 14 4.25 -28.06 33.15
C VAL A 14 4.15 -27.95 31.63
N VAL A 15 3.37 -26.97 31.15
CA VAL A 15 3.35 -26.61 29.74
C VAL A 15 4.48 -25.61 29.49
N SER A 16 5.65 -26.13 29.14
CA SER A 16 6.79 -25.30 28.74
C SER A 16 6.60 -24.85 27.29
N LEU A 17 6.18 -23.59 27.09
CA LEU A 17 6.33 -22.96 25.77
C LEU A 17 7.82 -22.80 25.49
N LYS A 18 8.32 -23.49 24.47
CA LYS A 18 9.69 -23.33 23.99
C LYS A 18 9.78 -21.93 23.35
N ILE A 19 10.19 -20.94 24.15
CA ILE A 19 10.42 -19.59 23.68
C ILE A 19 11.46 -19.66 22.56
N ILE A 20 11.09 -19.11 21.41
CA ILE A 20 11.96 -19.04 20.24
C ILE A 20 13.25 -18.34 20.69
N PRO A 21 14.44 -18.94 20.50
CA PRO A 21 15.69 -18.43 21.09
C PRO A 21 16.03 -16.99 20.69
N PHE A 22 15.43 -16.49 19.61
CA PHE A 22 15.49 -15.10 19.18
C PHE A 22 14.78 -14.13 20.15
N LEU A 23 13.60 -14.50 20.68
CA LEU A 23 12.83 -13.67 21.62
C LEU A 23 13.42 -13.64 23.02
N ALA A 24 14.23 -14.64 23.40
CA ALA A 24 14.89 -14.71 24.71
C ALA A 24 15.90 -13.59 24.95
N ASN A 25 16.40 -12.95 23.88
CA ASN A 25 17.37 -11.85 23.95
C ASN A 25 16.71 -10.46 23.95
N PHE A 26 15.38 -10.37 23.72
CA PHE A 26 14.66 -9.10 23.69
C PHE A 26 13.77 -8.95 24.92
N SER A 27 13.77 -7.75 25.51
CA SER A 27 12.83 -7.42 26.57
C SER A 27 11.40 -7.37 26.03
N LEU A 28 10.43 -7.84 26.83
CA LEU A 28 9.00 -7.80 26.49
C LEU A 28 8.53 -6.38 26.11
N ILE A 29 9.10 -5.35 26.75
CA ILE A 29 8.80 -3.96 26.42
C ILE A 29 9.23 -3.60 25.00
N THR A 30 10.36 -4.10 24.53
CA THR A 30 10.89 -3.84 23.18
C THR A 30 9.99 -4.45 22.12
N ILE A 31 9.50 -5.66 22.36
CA ILE A 31 8.57 -6.36 21.46
C ILE A 31 7.25 -5.57 21.37
N TYR A 32 6.72 -5.14 22.52
CA TYR A 32 5.48 -4.36 22.58
C TYR A 32 5.61 -3.00 21.87
N VAL A 33 6.66 -2.24 22.16
CA VAL A 33 6.90 -0.92 21.56
C VAL A 33 7.14 -1.04 20.06
N SER A 34 7.92 -2.04 19.60
CA SER A 34 8.15 -2.28 18.17
C SER A 34 6.85 -2.59 17.43
N PHE A 35 6.04 -3.50 17.98
CA PHE A 35 4.76 -3.89 17.39
C PHE A 35 3.79 -2.69 17.30
N THR A 36 3.59 -2.00 18.43
CA THR A 36 2.70 -0.83 18.48
C THR A 36 3.20 0.29 17.57
N TYR A 37 4.49 0.56 17.53
CA TYR A 37 5.08 1.54 16.63
C TYR A 37 4.81 1.22 15.16
N VAL A 38 5.01 -0.03 14.73
CA VAL A 38 4.69 -0.46 13.35
C VAL A 38 3.19 -0.28 13.08
N LEU A 39 2.32 -0.70 14.00
CA LEU A 39 0.87 -0.56 13.85
C LEU A 39 0.46 0.91 13.67
N PHE A 40 0.94 1.81 14.54
CA PHE A 40 0.66 3.24 14.44
C PHE A 40 1.27 3.87 13.19
N LYS A 41 2.42 3.40 12.72
CA LYS A 41 3.02 3.88 11.47
C LYS A 41 2.18 3.51 10.26
N VAL A 42 1.62 2.30 10.23
CA VAL A 42 0.68 1.87 9.18
C VAL A 42 -0.59 2.72 9.22
N ILE A 43 -1.19 2.87 10.40
CA ILE A 43 -2.39 3.72 10.58
C ILE A 43 -2.10 5.14 10.10
N ARG A 44 -0.99 5.75 10.51
CA ARG A 44 -0.58 7.08 10.05
C ARG A 44 -0.45 7.17 8.53
N GLY A 45 0.07 6.13 7.88
CA GLY A 45 0.18 6.08 6.41
C GLY A 45 -1.17 6.08 5.69
N ILE A 46 -2.24 5.57 6.32
CA ILE A 46 -3.60 5.56 5.77
C ILE A 46 -4.28 6.92 5.97
N PHE A 47 -4.13 7.51 7.16
CA PHE A 47 -4.82 8.76 7.52
C PHE A 47 -4.13 10.03 7.02
N VAL A 48 -2.82 10.01 6.79
CA VAL A 48 -2.07 11.19 6.30
C VAL A 48 -2.02 11.15 4.77
N PRO A 49 -2.84 11.96 4.06
CA PRO A 49 -2.77 12.02 2.62
C PRO A 49 -1.38 12.50 2.19
N GLN A 50 -0.79 11.78 1.24
CA GLN A 50 0.52 12.13 0.69
C GLN A 50 0.30 13.19 -0.38
N ALA A 51 0.86 14.39 -0.16
CA ALA A 51 0.71 15.50 -1.11
C ALA A 51 1.17 15.16 -2.54
N SER A 52 2.13 14.23 -2.66
CA SER A 52 2.60 13.70 -3.94
C SER A 52 1.55 12.92 -4.75
N LYS A 53 0.48 12.42 -4.12
CA LYS A 53 -0.59 11.68 -4.79
C LYS A 53 -1.74 12.56 -5.26
N ILE A 54 -1.86 13.77 -4.71
CA ILE A 54 -2.92 14.75 -5.01
C ILE A 54 -3.16 14.93 -6.51
N PRO A 55 -2.15 15.18 -7.38
CA PRO A 55 -2.42 15.44 -8.80
C PRO A 55 -3.08 14.28 -9.56
N ILE A 56 -2.97 13.06 -9.05
CA ILE A 56 -3.58 11.86 -9.66
C ILE A 56 -4.92 11.55 -8.99
N THR A 57 -5.00 11.64 -7.66
CA THR A 57 -6.21 11.27 -6.91
C THR A 57 -7.31 12.32 -6.97
N ASP A 58 -6.94 13.59 -7.21
CA ASP A 58 -7.84 14.75 -7.25
C ASP A 58 -7.95 15.33 -8.67
N ALA A 59 -7.74 14.49 -9.69
CA ALA A 59 -7.92 14.87 -11.09
C ALA A 59 -9.42 15.07 -11.38
N ARG A 60 -9.76 16.18 -12.07
CA ARG A 60 -11.16 16.54 -12.35
C ARG A 60 -11.79 15.65 -13.41
N ASP A 61 -11.13 15.48 -14.56
CA ASP A 61 -11.56 14.60 -15.64
C ASP A 61 -10.40 13.70 -16.11
N PRO A 62 -10.34 12.42 -15.68
CA PRO A 62 -9.27 11.50 -16.08
C PRO A 62 -9.52 10.82 -17.44
N THR A 63 -10.56 11.18 -18.19
CA THR A 63 -11.00 10.44 -19.39
C THR A 63 -9.92 10.36 -20.46
N ASP A 64 -9.19 11.45 -20.73
CA ASP A 64 -8.12 11.47 -21.74
C ASP A 64 -6.95 10.58 -21.35
N LEU A 65 -6.57 10.56 -20.07
CA LEU A 65 -5.51 9.68 -19.56
C LEU A 65 -5.94 8.21 -19.60
N LEU A 66 -7.23 7.94 -19.35
CA LEU A 66 -7.80 6.61 -19.47
C LEU A 66 -7.81 6.12 -20.92
N MET A 67 -8.20 6.96 -21.88
CA MET A 67 -8.14 6.65 -23.30
C MET A 67 -6.70 6.35 -23.77
N LEU A 68 -5.71 7.08 -23.25
CA LEU A 68 -4.30 6.78 -23.51
C LEU A 68 -3.92 5.38 -23.00
N CYS A 69 -4.25 5.05 -21.75
CA CYS A 69 -4.02 3.71 -21.19
C CYS A 69 -4.73 2.60 -21.98
N GLU A 70 -5.97 2.84 -22.40
CA GLU A 70 -6.72 1.89 -23.21
C GLU A 70 -6.08 1.69 -24.58
N SER A 71 -5.62 2.76 -25.23
CA SER A 71 -4.95 2.68 -26.53
C SER A 71 -3.62 1.90 -26.46
N ILE A 72 -2.85 2.05 -25.38
CA ILE A 72 -1.66 1.22 -25.12
C ILE A 72 -2.07 -0.27 -25.05
N ASN A 73 -3.12 -0.57 -24.30
CA ASN A 73 -3.63 -1.94 -24.20
C ASN A 73 -4.13 -2.47 -25.55
N MET A 74 -4.79 -1.64 -26.37
CA MET A 74 -5.22 -2.01 -27.72
C MET A 74 -4.03 -2.35 -28.62
N TYR A 75 -2.95 -1.55 -28.61
CA TYR A 75 -1.76 -1.83 -29.42
C TYR A 75 -1.03 -3.11 -28.97
N ARG A 76 -1.01 -3.39 -27.66
CA ARG A 76 -0.50 -4.64 -27.11
C ARG A 76 -1.27 -5.85 -27.62
N VAL A 77 -2.61 -5.78 -27.62
CA VAL A 77 -3.48 -6.86 -28.14
C VAL A 77 -3.31 -7.04 -29.66
N GLN A 78 -3.08 -5.95 -30.40
CA GLN A 78 -2.83 -5.99 -31.84
C GLN A 78 -1.41 -6.47 -32.21
N GLY A 79 -0.51 -6.64 -31.24
CA GLY A 79 0.89 -7.02 -31.47
C GLY A 79 1.74 -5.93 -32.15
N LYS A 80 1.30 -4.66 -32.14
CA LYS A 80 2.03 -3.52 -32.72
C LYS A 80 2.93 -2.88 -31.66
N LEU A 81 4.02 -3.57 -31.33
CA LEU A 81 4.88 -3.22 -30.20
C LEU A 81 5.57 -1.85 -30.34
N GLU A 82 5.96 -1.45 -31.55
CA GLU A 82 6.61 -0.14 -31.79
C GLU A 82 5.72 1.04 -31.35
N LYS A 83 4.44 0.99 -31.71
CA LYS A 83 3.46 2.03 -31.32
C LYS A 83 3.09 1.96 -29.85
N GLU A 84 3.03 0.76 -29.28
CA GLU A 84 2.83 0.58 -27.84
C GLU A 84 3.94 1.28 -27.06
N GLU A 85 5.20 1.09 -27.47
CA GLU A 85 6.37 1.67 -26.82
C GLU A 85 6.36 3.21 -26.89
N GLU A 86 6.05 3.79 -28.07
CA GLU A 86 5.91 5.23 -28.25
C GLU A 86 4.87 5.84 -27.29
N LEU A 87 3.67 5.23 -27.22
CA LEU A 87 2.60 5.70 -26.33
C LEU A 87 2.94 5.51 -24.85
N TYR A 88 3.69 4.46 -24.52
CA TYR A 88 4.15 4.21 -23.16
C TYR A 88 5.17 5.25 -22.69
N PHE A 89 6.10 5.66 -23.55
CA PHE A 89 7.02 6.76 -23.24
C PHE A 89 6.29 8.09 -23.08
N LEU A 90 5.30 8.36 -23.93
CA LEU A 90 4.44 9.54 -23.76
C LEU A 90 3.72 9.53 -22.40
N LEU A 91 3.18 8.39 -21.98
CA LEU A 91 2.56 8.25 -20.66
C LEU A 91 3.57 8.54 -19.53
N ILE A 92 4.80 8.04 -19.62
CA ILE A 92 5.85 8.32 -18.63
C ILE A 92 6.15 9.81 -18.55
N ASP A 93 6.29 10.48 -19.69
CA ASP A 93 6.60 11.91 -19.74
C ASP A 93 5.47 12.77 -19.16
N ILE A 94 4.21 12.40 -19.43
CA ILE A 94 3.03 13.01 -18.79
C ILE A 94 3.10 12.81 -17.27
N MET A 95 3.39 11.59 -16.81
CA MET A 95 3.44 11.27 -15.38
C MET A 95 4.62 11.93 -14.64
N ARG A 96 5.66 12.37 -15.36
CA ARG A 96 6.82 13.06 -14.80
C ARG A 96 6.51 14.52 -14.42
N SER A 97 5.55 15.17 -15.07
CA SER A 97 5.17 16.56 -14.79
C SER A 97 3.71 16.68 -14.35
N PRO A 98 3.44 17.01 -13.07
CA PRO A 98 2.07 17.18 -12.57
C PRO A 98 1.34 18.35 -13.25
N GLU A 99 2.07 19.32 -13.82
CA GLU A 99 1.50 20.43 -14.59
C GLU A 99 0.82 19.95 -15.87
N ILE A 100 1.42 18.97 -16.57
CA ILE A 100 0.84 18.39 -17.79
C ILE A 100 -0.44 17.60 -17.44
N ILE A 101 -0.40 16.80 -16.37
CA ILE A 101 -1.58 16.06 -15.89
C ILE A 101 -2.73 17.03 -15.60
N LYS A 102 -2.44 18.15 -14.96
CA LYS A 102 -3.43 19.20 -14.66
C LYS A 102 -3.98 19.88 -15.92
N GLN A 103 -3.16 20.08 -16.95
CA GLN A 103 -3.61 20.63 -18.23
C GLN A 103 -4.54 19.68 -18.97
N ILE A 104 -4.23 18.38 -18.97
CA ILE A 104 -5.03 17.35 -19.63
C ILE A 104 -6.35 17.11 -18.87
N CYS A 105 -6.28 16.95 -17.55
CA CYS A 105 -7.44 16.61 -16.73
C CYS A 105 -8.30 17.83 -16.33
N GLY A 106 -7.87 19.03 -16.70
CA GLY A 106 -8.53 20.30 -16.40
C GLY A 106 -8.18 20.90 -15.04
N ASP A 107 -8.27 22.24 -14.97
CA ASP A 107 -8.08 23.01 -13.74
C ASP A 107 -9.28 22.84 -12.80
N SER A 108 -8.98 22.63 -11.50
CA SER A 108 -10.01 22.61 -10.44
C SER A 108 -10.72 23.98 -10.26
N HIS A 109 -10.05 25.09 -10.60
CA HIS A 109 -10.56 26.47 -10.39
C HIS A 109 -11.20 27.13 -11.64
N LYS A 110 -11.31 26.49 -12.81
CA LYS A 110 -11.88 27.15 -14.00
C LYS A 110 -13.25 26.61 -14.42
N THR A 111 -14.13 27.58 -14.65
CA THR A 111 -15.49 27.54 -15.21
C THR A 111 -15.60 26.55 -16.37
N PRO A 112 -16.74 25.84 -16.54
CA PRO A 112 -16.93 24.93 -17.67
C PRO A 112 -16.56 25.60 -19.01
N PRO A 113 -15.93 24.86 -19.94
CA PRO A 113 -15.74 25.35 -21.30
C PRO A 113 -17.11 25.74 -21.90
N PRO A 114 -17.19 26.81 -22.71
CA PRO A 114 -18.43 27.12 -23.40
C PRO A 114 -18.83 25.91 -24.24
N THR A 115 -20.03 25.41 -23.99
CA THR A 115 -20.69 24.40 -24.81
C THR A 115 -20.63 24.87 -26.26
N SER A 116 -19.78 24.26 -27.08
CA SER A 116 -19.88 24.41 -28.52
C SER A 116 -21.22 23.80 -28.92
N GLN A 117 -22.17 24.67 -29.26
CA GLN A 117 -23.36 24.34 -30.03
C GLN A 117 -22.96 23.87 -31.43
#